data_AF-A0A6A9QGZ2-F1
#
_entry.id   AF-A0A6A9QGZ2-F1
#
_cell.length_a   1.000
_cell.length_b   1.000
_cell.length_c   1.000
_cell.angle_alpha   90.00
_cell.angle_beta   90.00
_cell.angle_gamma   90.00
#
_symmetry.space_group_name_H-M   'P 1'
#
loop_
_entity.id
_entity.type
_entity.pdbx_description
1 polymer ?
#
loop_
_entity_poly.entity_id
_entity_poly.type
_entity_poly.pdbx_seq_one_letter_code
_entity_poly.pdbx_strand_id
1 'polypeptide(L)'
;MKILFALNRTGLAGGVRYIFEVANGLKDKGHDVKIVAALAGDHSWFKNLRAEVIYKPLNLNTFSSIVYAFYKFYRYVTLRSAKMKPYDTFLLISSKLGVRPDIVI
;
A
#
# COMPACT_ATOMS: atom_id res chain seq x y z
N MET A 1 16.54 24.38 9.30
CA MET A 1 16.61 23.07 9.99
C MET A 1 16.39 21.94 8.99
N LYS A 2 16.86 20.72 9.28
CA LYS A 2 16.65 19.52 8.44
C LYS A 2 15.41 18.76 8.94
N ILE A 3 14.48 18.44 8.04
CA ILE A 3 13.20 17.78 8.37
C ILE A 3 12.98 16.62 7.41
N LEU A 4 12.63 15.46 7.96
CA LEU A 4 12.39 14.23 7.21
C LEU A 4 10.96 13.72 7.46
N PHE A 5 10.18 13.58 6.40
CA PHE A 5 8.89 12.90 6.44
C PHE A 5 9.05 11.46 5.96
N ALA A 6 8.76 10.48 6.82
CA ALA A 6 8.75 9.06 6.45
C ALA A 6 7.33 8.61 6.12
N LEU A 7 7.08 8.25 4.87
CA LEU A 7 5.78 7.82 4.37
C LEU A 7 5.83 6.36 3.91
N ASN A 8 4.79 5.62 4.27
CA ASN A 8 4.58 4.27 3.73
C ASN A 8 4.21 4.37 2.23
N ARG A 9 3.25 5.25 1.87
CA ARG A 9 2.79 5.44 0.50
C ARG A 9 2.60 6.92 0.15
N THR A 10 2.88 7.31 -1.11
CA THR A 10 2.67 8.67 -1.65
C THR A 10 1.48 8.79 -2.60
N GLY A 11 0.56 7.81 -2.56
CA GLY A 11 -0.63 7.80 -3.42
C GLY A 11 -1.68 8.84 -3.06
N LEU A 12 -2.71 8.95 -3.91
CA LEU A 12 -3.80 9.92 -3.79
C LEU A 12 -4.65 9.67 -2.52
N ALA A 13 -4.31 10.37 -1.43
CA ALA A 13 -5.01 10.30 -0.16
C ALA A 13 -4.93 11.66 0.56
N GLY A 14 -5.99 12.03 1.30
CA GLY A 14 -6.07 13.33 1.98
C GLY A 14 -4.93 13.59 2.97
N GLY A 15 -4.54 12.58 3.77
CA GLY A 15 -3.42 12.71 4.70
C GLY A 15 -2.07 12.92 3.99
N VAL A 16 -1.86 12.27 2.85
CA VAL A 16 -0.64 12.45 2.03
C VAL A 16 -0.60 13.86 1.46
N ARG A 17 -1.75 14.38 0.98
CA ARG A 17 -1.87 15.76 0.49
C ARG A 17 -1.47 16.78 1.57
N TYR A 18 -2.00 16.63 2.77
CA TYR A 18 -1.69 17.53 3.87
C TYR A 18 -0.18 17.57 4.17
N ILE A 19 0.48 16.40 4.19
CA ILE A 19 1.93 16.31 4.42
C ILE A 19 2.70 17.02 3.31
N PHE A 20 2.27 16.90 2.06
CA PHE A 20 2.89 17.61 0.92
C PHE A 20 2.75 19.13 1.02
N GLU A 21 1.57 19.62 1.40
CA GLU A 21 1.33 21.06 1.61
C GLU A 21 2.17 21.62 2.77
N VAL A 22 2.25 20.90 3.88
CA VAL A 22 3.12 21.27 5.02
C VAL A 22 4.60 21.25 4.62
N ALA A 23 5.03 20.23 3.89
CA ALA A 23 6.42 20.12 3.42
C ALA A 23 6.79 21.30 2.51
N ASN A 24 5.88 21.74 1.63
CA ASN A 24 6.07 22.93 0.82
C ASN A 24 6.20 24.19 1.68
N GLY A 25 5.30 24.40 2.63
CA GLY A 25 5.37 25.57 3.52
C GLY A 25 6.66 25.61 4.35
N LEU A 26 7.20 24.45 4.74
CA LEU A 26 8.50 24.35 5.42
C LEU A 26 9.66 24.65 4.47
N LYS A 27 9.60 24.19 3.21
CA LYS A 27 10.57 24.54 2.17
C LYS A 27 10.62 26.05 1.91
N ASP A 28 9.46 26.68 1.84
CA ASP A 28 9.31 28.13 1.62
C ASP A 28 9.89 28.97 2.76
N LYS A 29 9.90 28.42 3.96
CA LYS A 29 10.56 28.99 5.15
C LYS A 29 12.07 28.74 5.19
N GLY A 30 12.67 28.16 4.16
CA GLY A 30 14.11 27.90 4.06
C GLY A 30 14.59 26.64 4.78
N HIS A 31 13.69 25.71 5.13
CA HIS A 31 14.10 24.43 5.71
C HIS A 31 14.52 23.43 4.62
N ASP A 32 15.46 22.55 4.96
CA ASP A 32 15.80 21.40 4.14
C ASP A 32 14.81 20.28 4.46
N VAL A 33 13.90 20.00 3.52
CA VAL A 33 12.81 19.06 3.69
C VAL A 33 12.93 17.94 2.68
N LYS A 34 12.96 16.71 3.18
CA LYS A 34 12.95 15.49 2.37
C LYS A 34 11.79 14.59 2.76
N ILE A 35 11.23 13.92 1.78
CA ILE A 35 10.16 12.94 1.96
C ILE A 35 10.74 11.59 1.52
N VAL A 36 10.77 10.61 2.42
CA VAL A 36 11.17 9.25 2.10
C VAL A 36 9.91 8.40 1.98
N ALA A 37 9.69 7.83 0.80
CA ALA A 37 8.58 6.95 0.51
C ALA A 37 9.09 5.50 0.44
N ALA A 38 8.60 4.66 1.36
CA ALA A 38 9.18 3.34 1.62
C ALA A 38 8.53 2.16 0.89
N LEU A 39 7.24 2.21 0.52
CA LEU A 39 6.57 1.01 -0.01
C LEU A 39 5.99 1.14 -1.41
N ALA A 40 5.38 2.27 -1.78
CA ALA A 40 4.80 2.47 -3.11
C ALA A 40 4.23 3.88 -3.28
N GLY A 41 3.81 4.20 -4.50
CA GLY A 41 3.01 5.38 -4.80
C GLY A 41 3.72 6.28 -5.79
N ASP A 42 2.92 7.02 -6.53
CA ASP A 42 3.39 8.06 -7.42
C ASP A 42 2.89 9.38 -6.85
N HIS A 43 3.78 10.36 -6.71
CA HIS A 43 3.41 11.70 -6.25
C HIS A 43 3.04 12.62 -7.42
N SER A 44 3.10 12.14 -8.68
CA SER A 44 2.80 12.92 -9.90
C SER A 44 1.41 13.58 -9.90
N TRP A 45 0.44 13.01 -9.16
CA TRP A 45 -0.89 13.61 -8.97
C TRP A 45 -0.82 14.95 -8.22
N PHE A 46 0.23 15.18 -7.44
CA PHE A 46 0.50 16.43 -6.73
C PHE A 46 1.65 17.19 -7.40
N LYS A 47 1.32 17.92 -8.47
CA LYS A 47 2.30 18.56 -9.36
C LYS A 47 3.18 19.62 -8.70
N ASN A 48 2.74 20.21 -7.59
CA ASN A 48 3.38 21.38 -6.99
C ASN A 48 4.29 21.05 -5.79
N LEU A 49 4.79 19.82 -5.70
CA LEU A 49 5.69 19.42 -4.61
C LEU A 49 7.10 19.98 -4.83
N ARG A 50 7.58 20.81 -3.90
CA ARG A 50 8.91 21.42 -3.90
C ARG A 50 9.91 20.66 -3.02
N ALA A 51 9.41 19.84 -2.10
CA ALA A 51 10.23 18.97 -1.28
C ALA A 51 10.73 17.78 -2.11
N GLU A 52 11.99 17.38 -1.89
CA GLU A 52 12.58 16.23 -2.59
C GLU A 52 11.94 14.94 -2.09
N VAL A 53 11.45 14.11 -3.01
CA VAL A 53 10.89 12.79 -2.69
C VAL A 53 11.89 11.70 -3.07
N ILE A 54 12.34 10.95 -2.07
CA ILE A 54 13.25 9.82 -2.24
C ILE A 54 12.41 8.54 -2.16
N TYR A 55 12.31 7.86 -3.30
CA TYR A 55 11.73 6.53 -3.37
C TYR A 55 12.78 5.49 -2.99
N LYS A 56 12.56 4.79 -1.87
CA LYS A 56 13.37 3.63 -1.53
C LYS A 56 12.56 2.36 -1.72
N PRO A 57 13.08 1.37 -2.46
CA PRO A 57 12.46 0.05 -2.47
C PRO A 57 12.55 -0.56 -1.07
N LEU A 58 11.53 -1.33 -0.71
CA LEU A 58 11.52 -2.19 0.46
C LEU A 58 12.69 -3.18 0.37
N ASN A 59 13.71 -2.96 1.19
CA ASN A 59 14.75 -3.97 1.41
C ASN A 59 14.24 -4.96 2.47
N LEU A 60 13.42 -5.91 2.05
CA LEU A 60 12.90 -6.96 2.93
C LEU A 60 13.80 -8.19 2.81
N ASN A 61 14.14 -8.76 3.96
CA ASN A 61 14.77 -10.08 4.01
C ASN A 61 13.77 -11.16 3.55
N THR A 62 14.25 -12.33 3.11
CA THR A 62 13.44 -13.39 2.50
C THR A 62 12.23 -13.82 3.34
N PHE A 63 12.37 -13.88 4.66
CA PHE A 63 11.24 -14.19 5.55
C PHE A 63 10.18 -13.08 5.55
N SER A 64 10.61 -11.83 5.65
CA SER A 64 9.72 -10.68 5.69
C SER A 64 8.99 -10.46 4.37
N SER A 65 9.62 -10.77 3.23
CA SER A 65 8.97 -10.71 1.91
C SER A 65 7.89 -11.77 1.75
N ILE A 66 8.13 -12.99 2.26
CA ILE A 66 7.14 -14.07 2.29
C ILE A 66 5.93 -13.66 3.15
N VAL A 67 6.16 -13.21 4.38
CA VAL A 67 5.08 -12.76 5.29
C VAL A 67 4.28 -11.61 4.66
N TYR A 68 4.97 -10.64 4.04
CA TYR A 68 4.31 -9.53 3.35
C TYR A 68 3.47 -10.00 2.15
N ALA A 69 3.95 -10.98 1.39
CA ALA A 69 3.20 -11.58 0.28
C ALA A 69 1.94 -12.30 0.78
N PHE A 70 2.03 -13.08 1.86
CA PHE A 70 0.88 -13.71 2.50
C PHE A 70 -0.12 -12.68 3.02
N TYR A 71 0.34 -11.63 3.71
CA TYR A 71 -0.53 -10.54 4.16
C TYR A 71 -1.26 -9.86 2.99
N LYS A 72 -0.54 -9.57 1.90
CA LYS A 72 -1.12 -8.94 0.70
C LYS A 72 -2.15 -9.86 0.05
N PHE A 73 -1.87 -11.16 -0.03
CA PHE A 73 -2.80 -12.17 -0.52
C PHE A 73 -4.06 -12.27 0.36
N TYR A 74 -3.87 -12.38 1.68
CA TYR A 74 -4.98 -12.41 2.64
C TYR A 74 -5.86 -11.17 2.50
N ARG A 75 -5.29 -9.97 2.52
CA ARG A 75 -6.02 -8.70 2.30
C ARG A 75 -6.77 -8.70 0.97
N TYR A 76 -6.14 -9.18 -0.10
CA TYR A 76 -6.79 -9.27 -1.41
C TYR A 76 -8.01 -10.21 -1.37
N VAL A 77 -7.86 -11.39 -0.77
CA VAL A 77 -8.96 -12.35 -0.60
C VAL A 77 -10.05 -11.76 0.30
N THR A 78 -9.73 -11.15 1.44
CA THR A 78 -10.71 -10.56 2.37
C THR A 78 -11.50 -9.42 1.73
N LEU A 79 -10.83 -8.54 0.97
CA LEU A 79 -11.49 -7.45 0.25
C LEU A 79 -12.41 -7.96 -0.87
N ARG A 80 -12.07 -9.09 -1.51
CA ARG A 80 -12.93 -9.75 -2.51
C ARG A 80 -14.05 -10.59 -1.87
N SER A 81 -13.76 -11.18 -0.71
CA SER A 81 -14.68 -12.01 0.09
C SER A 81 -15.77 -11.17 0.76
N ALA A 82 -15.60 -9.85 0.88
CA ALA A 82 -16.73 -8.96 1.21
C ALA A 82 -17.90 -9.08 0.19
N LYS A 83 -17.65 -9.61 -1.02
CA LYS A 83 -18.68 -9.92 -2.03
C LYS A 83 -18.87 -11.41 -2.30
N MET A 84 -17.95 -12.28 -1.87
CA MET A 84 -18.02 -13.73 -2.09
C MET A 84 -18.36 -14.41 -0.76
N LYS A 85 -19.39 -15.25 -0.75
CA LYS A 85 -19.69 -16.05 0.43
C LYS A 85 -18.48 -16.96 0.68
N PRO A 86 -18.10 -17.24 1.95
CA PRO A 86 -16.99 -18.15 2.26
C PRO A 86 -17.05 -19.47 1.49
N TYR A 87 -18.27 -19.95 1.23
CA TYR A 87 -18.60 -21.11 0.42
C TYR A 87 -18.15 -21.04 -1.05
N ASP A 88 -18.23 -19.87 -1.68
CA ASP A 88 -17.86 -19.71 -3.10
C ASP A 88 -16.38 -20.00 -3.32
N THR A 89 -15.54 -19.61 -2.35
CA THR A 89 -14.11 -19.93 -2.32
C THR A 89 -13.85 -21.42 -2.15
N PHE A 90 -14.61 -22.09 -1.28
CA PHE A 90 -14.50 -23.54 -1.05
C PHE A 90 -14.91 -24.33 -2.31
N LEU A 91 -16.00 -23.93 -2.98
CA LEU A 91 -16.47 -24.56 -4.22
C LEU A 91 -15.47 -24.39 -5.38
N LEU A 92 -14.81 -23.23 -5.46
CA LEU A 92 -13.76 -22.96 -6.44
C LEU A 92 -12.52 -23.84 -6.22
N ILE A 93 -12.13 -24.04 -4.97
CA ILE A 93 -10.98 -24.89 -4.62
C ILE A 93 -11.34 -26.35 -4.87
N SER A 94 -12.51 -26.80 -4.43
CA SER A 94 -12.96 -28.18 -4.60
C SER A 94 -13.11 -28.56 -6.07
N SER A 95 -13.72 -27.70 -6.89
CA SER A 95 -13.85 -27.92 -8.34
C SER A 95 -12.50 -28.00 -9.05
N LYS A 96 -11.52 -27.20 -8.64
CA LYS A 96 -10.15 -27.23 -9.17
C LYS A 96 -9.38 -28.48 -8.74
N LEU A 97 -9.75 -29.07 -7.60
CA LEU A 97 -9.23 -30.34 -7.09
C LEU A 97 -10.01 -31.57 -7.61
N GLY A 98 -11.00 -31.37 -8.49
CA GLY A 98 -11.85 -32.44 -9.03
C GLY A 98 -12.84 -33.02 -8.01
N VAL A 99 -12.95 -32.40 -6.83
CA VAL A 99 -13.88 -32.80 -5.77
C VAL A 99 -15.19 -32.06 -6.00
N ARG A 100 -16.26 -32.80 -6.29
CA ARG A 100 -17.63 -32.27 -6.33
C ARG A 100 -18.21 -32.38 -4.91
N PRO A 101 -18.36 -31.26 -4.18
CA PRO A 101 -19.05 -31.31 -2.90
C PRO A 101 -20.54 -31.57 -3.17
N ASP A 102 -21.07 -32.69 -2.68
CA ASP A 102 -22.51 -32.95 -2.70
C ASP A 102 -23.20 -31.94 -1.79
N ILE A 103 -24.12 -31.17 -2.36
CA ILE A 103 -24.80 -30.07 -1.69
C ILE A 103 -26.10 -30.61 -1.08
N VAL A 104 -26.27 -30.43 0.23
CA VAL A 104 -27.59 -30.48 0.88
C VAL A 104 -27.91 -29.05 1.31
N ILE A 105 -28.96 -28.48 0.71
CA ILE A 105 -29.53 -27.15 1.06
C ILE A 105 -30.46 -27.31 2.25
#